data_AF-A0AAE0E648-F1
#
_entry.id   AF-A0AAE0E648-F1
#
_cell.length_a   1.000
_cell.length_b   1.000
_cell.length_c   1.000
_cell.angle_alpha   90.00
_cell.angle_beta   90.00
_cell.angle_gamma   90.00
#
_symmetry.space_group_name_H-M   'P 1'
#
loop_
_entity.id
_entity.type
_entity.pdbx_description
1 polymer ?
#
loop_
_entity_poly.entity_id
_entity_poly.type
_entity_poly.pdbx_seq_one_letter_code
_entity_poly.pdbx_strand_id
1 'polypeptide(L)'
;MASNVDRFMTNKVYGMCSDDWDTAQKLIAGGCDPLPRKRCFSRTPIHYSKPLAISTPLWTQPSDVNILWNLLEYVRIFSLN
;
A
#
# COMPACT_ATOMS: atom_id res chain seq x y z
N MET A 1 -8.43 -4.48 -25.97
CA MET A 1 -7.73 -5.07 -24.81
C MET A 1 -7.26 -3.91 -23.95
N ALA A 2 -7.82 -3.70 -22.77
CA ALA A 2 -7.41 -2.58 -21.91
C ALA A 2 -6.01 -2.85 -21.37
N SER A 3 -5.15 -1.83 -21.37
CA SER A 3 -3.79 -1.93 -20.86
C SER A 3 -3.79 -2.15 -19.33
N ASN A 4 -2.72 -2.73 -18.76
CA ASN A 4 -2.59 -2.84 -17.30
C ASN A 4 -2.70 -1.46 -16.62
N VAL A 5 -2.31 -0.39 -17.32
CA VAL A 5 -2.43 1.00 -16.87
C VAL A 5 -3.90 1.40 -16.78
N ASP A 6 -4.72 1.15 -17.80
CA ASP A 6 -6.15 1.47 -17.79
C ASP A 6 -6.86 0.89 -16.57
N ARG A 7 -6.59 -0.39 -16.28
CA ARG A 7 -7.14 -1.11 -15.12
C ARG A 7 -6.68 -0.50 -13.80
N PHE A 8 -5.41 -0.14 -13.70
CA PHE A 8 -4.86 0.50 -12.50
C PHE A 8 -5.47 1.89 -12.26
N MET A 9 -5.80 2.61 -13.34
CA MET A 9 -6.34 3.97 -13.30
C MET A 9 -7.87 4.03 -13.16
N THR A 10 -8.59 2.92 -13.29
CA THR A 10 -10.07 2.89 -13.16
C THR A 10 -10.56 3.04 -11.72
N ASN A 11 -9.65 3.15 -10.75
CA ASN A 11 -9.99 3.30 -9.34
C ASN A 11 -10.80 4.58 -9.08
N LYS A 12 -11.86 4.47 -8.28
CA LYS A 12 -12.69 5.62 -7.90
C LYS A 12 -11.88 6.64 -7.10
N VAL A 13 -11.92 7.89 -7.56
CA VAL A 13 -11.32 9.01 -6.84
C VAL A 13 -12.06 9.18 -5.50
N TYR A 14 -11.31 9.33 -4.41
CA TYR A 14 -11.83 9.42 -3.03
C TYR A 14 -12.58 8.17 -2.51
N GLY A 15 -12.52 7.05 -3.23
CA GLY A 15 -13.02 5.76 -2.75
C GLY A 15 -11.97 4.95 -2.00
N MET A 16 -12.36 3.78 -1.51
CA MET A 16 -11.42 2.75 -1.07
C MET A 16 -10.68 2.21 -2.31
N CYS A 17 -9.35 2.12 -2.28
CA CYS A 17 -8.62 1.48 -3.36
C CYS A 17 -8.99 -0.01 -3.48
N SER A 18 -9.12 -0.48 -4.72
CA SER A 18 -9.11 -1.91 -5.01
C SER A 18 -7.71 -2.49 -4.73
N ASP A 19 -7.66 -3.78 -4.43
CA ASP A 19 -6.42 -4.51 -4.17
C ASP A 19 -5.73 -4.87 -5.49
N ASP A 20 -5.18 -3.85 -6.15
CA ASP A 20 -4.56 -3.97 -7.48
C ASP A 20 -3.05 -4.17 -7.40
N TRP A 21 -2.56 -4.85 -6.36
CA TRP A 21 -1.11 -5.03 -6.15
C TRP A 21 -0.44 -5.77 -7.32
N ASP A 22 -1.09 -6.80 -7.86
CA ASP A 22 -0.58 -7.59 -9.01
C ASP A 22 -0.42 -6.72 -10.25
N THR A 23 -1.40 -5.86 -10.51
CA THR A 23 -1.35 -4.92 -11.64
C THR A 23 -0.23 -3.89 -11.42
N ALA A 24 -0.07 -3.39 -10.19
CA ALA A 24 1.00 -2.46 -9.84
C ALA A 24 2.39 -3.10 -10.07
N GLN A 25 2.57 -4.35 -9.66
CA GLN A 25 3.85 -5.05 -9.82
C GLN A 25 4.17 -5.30 -11.29
N LYS A 26 3.18 -5.71 -12.10
CA LYS A 26 3.35 -5.85 -13.55
C LYS A 26 3.74 -4.54 -14.22
N LEU A 27 3.20 -3.41 -13.74
CA LEU A 27 3.56 -2.08 -14.23
C LEU A 27 4.98 -1.70 -13.84
N ILE A 28 5.40 -1.90 -12.59
CA ILE A 28 6.78 -1.66 -12.15
C ILE A 28 7.77 -2.51 -12.96
N ALA A 29 7.51 -3.82 -13.07
CA ALA A 29 8.34 -4.73 -13.85
C ALA A 29 8.38 -4.36 -15.34
N GLY A 30 7.31 -3.73 -15.84
CA GLY A 30 7.23 -3.15 -17.19
C GLY A 30 7.89 -1.78 -17.35
N GLY A 31 8.57 -1.26 -16.33
CA GLY A 31 9.28 0.03 -16.37
C GLY A 31 8.44 1.24 -15.99
N CYS A 32 7.21 1.07 -15.49
CA CYS A 32 6.40 2.17 -14.95
C CYS A 32 6.76 2.48 -13.49
N ASP A 33 8.02 2.82 -13.25
CA ASP A 33 8.50 3.37 -11.98
C ASP A 33 8.98 4.81 -12.20
N PRO A 34 8.36 5.83 -11.57
CA PRO A 34 7.34 5.74 -10.53
C PRO A 34 5.94 5.43 -11.06
N LEU A 35 5.20 4.59 -10.31
CA LEU A 35 3.80 4.29 -10.57
C LEU A 35 2.94 5.57 -10.60
N PRO A 36 1.87 5.60 -11.41
CA PRO A 36 0.89 6.67 -11.38
C PRO A 36 0.34 6.87 -9.96
N ARG A 37 0.25 8.14 -9.54
CA ARG A 37 -0.25 8.47 -8.20
C ARG A 37 -1.67 7.97 -8.02
N LYS A 38 -1.90 7.14 -7.00
CA LYS A 38 -3.24 6.68 -6.64
C LYS A 38 -4.10 7.86 -6.18
N ARG A 39 -5.35 7.89 -6.66
CA ARG A 39 -6.35 8.91 -6.32
C ARG A 39 -7.40 8.40 -5.31
N CYS A 40 -7.13 7.26 -4.68
CA CYS A 40 -8.01 6.57 -3.73
C CYS A 40 -7.34 6.42 -2.36
N PHE A 41 -8.13 6.16 -1.32
CA PHE A 41 -7.63 5.91 0.03
C PHE A 41 -7.15 4.48 0.18
N SER A 42 -5.92 4.31 0.67
CA SER A 42 -5.40 2.98 1.03
C SER A 42 -6.20 2.41 2.20
N ARG A 43 -6.44 1.10 2.19
CA ARG A 43 -7.02 0.42 3.35
C ARG A 43 -6.09 0.60 4.55
N THR A 44 -6.64 0.95 5.69
CA THR A 44 -5.95 0.97 6.98
C THR A 44 -6.35 -0.24 7.81
N PRO A 45 -5.48 -0.74 8.71
CA PRO A 45 -5.86 -1.79 9.65
C PRO A 45 -7.04 -1.33 10.52
N ILE A 46 -7.94 -2.25 10.87
CA ILE A 46 -9.09 -1.96 11.74
C ILE A 46 -8.62 -1.59 13.16
N HIS A 47 -7.58 -2.26 13.63
CA HIS A 47 -7.02 -2.09 14.96
C HIS A 47 -5.67 -1.39 14.89
N TYR A 48 -5.69 -0.09 14.59
CA TYR A 48 -4.48 0.73 14.64
C TYR A 48 -4.03 0.93 16.09
N SER A 49 -2.76 0.65 16.38
CA SER A 49 -2.09 0.99 17.63
C SER A 49 -1.03 2.05 17.37
N LYS A 50 -0.77 2.92 18.36
CA LYS A 50 0.26 3.96 18.21
C LYS A 50 1.64 3.31 17.96
N PRO A 51 2.41 3.76 16.95
CA PRO A 51 3.76 3.27 16.70
C PRO A 51 4.67 3.45 17.91
N LEU A 52 5.71 2.61 17.99
CA LEU A 52 6.74 2.72 19.02
C LEU A 52 7.37 4.12 19.01
N ALA A 53 7.68 4.63 20.20
CA ALA A 53 8.31 5.94 20.34
C ALA A 53 9.68 5.96 19.64
N ILE A 54 10.06 7.12 19.08
CA ILE A 54 11.33 7.32 18.35
C ILE A 54 12.58 7.00 19.18
N SER A 55 12.44 6.99 20.51
CA SER A 55 13.50 6.63 21.47
C SER A 55 13.79 5.13 21.54
N THR A 56 12.99 4.29 20.88
CA THR A 56 13.21 2.84 20.77
C THR A 56 13.94 2.48 19.48
N PRO A 57 14.66 1.35 19.42
CA PRO A 57 15.43 1.00 18.22
C PRO A 57 14.51 0.85 16.99
N LEU A 58 14.82 1.59 15.93
CA LEU A 58 14.07 1.57 14.66
C LEU A 58 14.12 0.20 13.94
N TRP A 59 15.09 -0.65 14.29
CA TRP A 59 15.29 -1.99 13.73
C TRP A 59 14.50 -3.07 14.48
N THR A 60 13.58 -2.69 15.38
CA THR A 60 12.73 -3.63 16.10
C THR A 60 11.50 -3.96 15.26
N GLN A 61 11.12 -5.24 15.21
CA GLN A 61 9.91 -5.66 14.50
C GLN A 61 8.67 -4.96 15.11
N PRO A 62 7.88 -4.24 14.30
CA PRO A 62 6.64 -3.63 14.77
C PRO A 62 5.58 -4.70 15.02
N SER A 63 4.60 -4.38 15.89
CA SER A 63 3.48 -5.27 16.17
C SER A 63 2.60 -5.48 14.94
N ASP A 64 2.12 -6.71 14.72
CA ASP A 64 1.29 -7.09 13.57
C ASP A 64 -0.01 -6.29 13.40
N VAL A 65 -0.52 -5.67 14.48
CA VAL A 65 -1.72 -4.82 14.46
C VAL A 65 -1.63 -3.63 13.49
N ASN A 66 -0.43 -3.11 13.25
CA ASN A 66 -0.20 -1.99 12.32
C ASN A 66 0.27 -2.43 10.94
N ILE A 67 0.38 -3.74 10.72
CA ILE A 67 0.86 -4.32 9.48
C ILE A 67 -0.33 -4.79 8.66
N LEU A 68 -0.37 -4.36 7.41
CA LEU A 68 -1.32 -4.86 6.43
C LEU A 68 -0.58 -5.74 5.44
N TRP A 69 -0.68 -7.05 5.66
CA TRP A 69 -0.10 -8.08 4.82
C TRP A 69 -0.82 -8.12 3.47
N ASN A 70 -0.07 -7.90 2.39
CA ASN A 70 -0.57 -8.11 1.03
C ASN A 70 0.11 -9.36 0.43
N LEU A 71 -0.46 -9.88 -0.65
CA LEU A 71 -0.14 -11.18 -1.26
C LEU A 71 1.31 -11.38 -1.73
N LEU A 72 2.13 -10.33 -1.76
CA LEU A 72 3.60 -10.43 -1.81
C LEU A 72 4.20 -9.47 -0.80
N GLU A 73 5.38 -9.83 -0.27
CA GLU A 73 6.19 -9.26 0.84
C GLU A 73 6.43 -7.74 0.81
N TYR A 74 5.39 -6.92 0.67
CA TYR A 74 5.44 -5.49 0.89
C TYR A 74 4.62 -5.16 2.14
N VAL A 75 5.31 -5.11 3.27
CA VAL A 75 4.77 -4.67 4.56
C VAL A 75 4.46 -3.17 4.44
N ARG A 76 3.19 -2.81 4.30
CA ARG A 76 2.79 -1.42 4.54
C ARG A 76 2.68 -1.21 6.04
N ILE A 77 3.70 -0.59 6.61
CA ILE A 77 3.65 -0.06 7.98
C ILE A 77 2.84 1.22 7.93
N PHE A 78 1.65 1.20 8.53
CA PHE A 78 0.84 2.41 8.67
C PHE A 78 1.34 3.20 9.87
N SER A 79 1.87 4.40 9.60
CA SER A 79 2.10 5.42 10.62
C SER A 79 1.16 6.59 10.31
N LEU A 80 0.07 6.72 11.09
CA LEU A 80 -0.72 7.95 11.05
C LEU A 80 0.14 9.02 11.74
N ASN A 81 0.51 10.03 10.96
CA ASN A 81 1.22 11.22 11.45
C ASN A 81 0.29 12.05 12.33
#